data_AF-A0A0H2PH31-F1
#
_entry.id   AF-A0A0H2PH31-F1
#
_cell.length_a   1.000
_cell.length_b   1.000
_cell.length_c   1.000
_cell.angle_alpha   90.00
_cell.angle_beta   90.00
_cell.angle_gamma   90.00
#
_symmetry.space_group_name_H-M   'P 1'
#
loop_
_entity.id
_entity.type
_entity.pdbx_description
1 polymer ?
#
loop_
_entity_poly.entity_id
_entity_poly.type
_entity_poly.pdbx_seq_one_letter_code
_entity_poly.pdbx_strand_id
1 'polypeptide(L)'
;MAAKQPHDHKTPKNQPKTVEVMGVTVTISPAIFNDLDMVEYLYDLQTAQTGDGTGAFAIVPFLKKLCGDRYTAMKDALRDPDTGRVSIDKVSEFIAQLLEQVAPNS
;
A
#
# COMPACT_ATOMS: atom_id res chain seq x y z
N MET A 1 -16.03 11.29 44.46
CA MET A 1 -15.22 11.58 43.25
C MET A 1 -15.18 10.29 42.43
N ALA A 2 -15.99 10.16 41.37
CA ALA A 2 -16.02 8.95 40.55
C ALA A 2 -14.80 8.93 39.61
N ALA A 3 -14.05 7.83 39.61
CA ALA A 3 -12.93 7.63 38.71
C ALA A 3 -13.44 7.60 37.25
N LYS A 4 -12.86 8.44 36.38
CA LYS A 4 -13.15 8.41 34.95
C LYS A 4 -12.70 7.06 34.39
N GLN A 5 -13.66 6.31 33.87
CA GLN A 5 -13.44 5.06 33.15
C GLN A 5 -12.48 5.32 31.97
N PRO A 6 -11.41 4.52 31.78
CA PRO A 6 -10.53 4.69 30.64
C PRO A 6 -11.36 4.49 29.36
N HIS A 7 -11.37 5.51 28.50
CA HIS A 7 -11.98 5.39 27.18
C HIS A 7 -11.19 4.36 26.38
N ASP A 8 -11.85 3.25 26.05
CA ASP A 8 -11.41 2.30 25.04
C ASP A 8 -11.35 3.06 23.71
N HIS A 9 -10.19 3.60 23.36
CA HIS A 9 -9.92 4.16 22.03
C HIS A 9 -9.84 3.00 21.03
N LYS A 10 -10.97 2.36 20.75
CA LYS A 10 -11.08 1.46 19.60
C LYS A 10 -11.03 2.34 18.36
N THR A 11 -9.86 2.42 17.74
CA THR A 11 -9.72 2.98 16.39
C THR A 11 -10.76 2.29 15.51
N PRO A 12 -11.68 3.03 14.87
CA PRO A 12 -12.71 2.41 14.04
C PRO A 12 -12.02 1.65 12.90
N LYS A 13 -12.07 0.31 12.96
CA LYS A 13 -11.30 -0.65 12.15
C LYS A 13 -11.47 -0.52 10.63
N ASN A 14 -12.32 0.40 10.15
CA ASN A 14 -12.74 0.51 8.75
C ASN A 14 -12.78 1.94 8.21
N GLN A 15 -12.18 2.92 8.89
CA GLN A 15 -12.07 4.26 8.30
C GLN A 15 -10.84 4.35 7.39
N PRO A 16 -10.97 4.99 6.22
CA PRO A 16 -9.81 5.28 5.38
C PRO A 16 -8.72 6.02 6.15
N LYS A 17 -7.48 5.56 5.98
CA LYS A 17 -6.30 6.17 6.58
C LYS A 17 -5.53 6.93 5.52
N THR A 18 -5.29 8.21 5.75
CA THR A 18 -4.39 9.03 4.93
C THR A 18 -2.99 8.97 5.52
N VAL A 19 -2.02 8.64 4.68
CA VAL A 19 -0.61 8.49 5.03
C VAL A 19 0.25 9.18 3.98
N GLU A 20 1.40 9.69 4.43
CA GLU A 20 2.42 10.24 3.53
C GLU A 20 3.59 9.26 3.48
N VAL A 21 3.92 8.82 2.28
CA VAL A 21 4.99 7.84 2.02
C VAL A 21 5.81 8.35 0.86
N MET A 22 7.12 8.56 1.08
CA MET A 22 8.06 9.01 0.05
C MET A 22 7.58 10.27 -0.71
N GLY A 23 6.96 11.23 -0.01
CA GLY A 23 6.42 12.46 -0.60
C GLY A 23 5.09 12.30 -1.33
N VAL A 24 4.43 11.15 -1.22
CA VAL A 24 3.11 10.87 -1.80
C VAL A 24 2.09 10.75 -0.69
N THR A 25 1.06 11.60 -0.71
CA THR A 25 -0.11 11.44 0.14
C THR A 25 -1.09 10.45 -0.47
N VAL A 26 -1.31 9.32 0.21
CA VAL A 26 -2.22 8.25 -0.21
C VAL A 26 -3.30 8.04 0.85
N THR A 27 -4.54 7.88 0.42
CA THR A 27 -5.66 7.49 1.29
C THR A 27 -6.01 6.04 1.02
N ILE A 28 -5.83 5.18 2.01
CA ILE A 28 -6.10 3.74 1.90
C ILE A 28 -7.29 3.37 2.78
N SER A 29 -8.28 2.73 2.18
CA SER A 29 -9.34 2.06 2.93
C SER A 29 -8.85 0.71 3.45
N PRO A 30 -8.95 0.41 4.76
CA PRO A 30 -8.62 -0.93 5.28
C PRO A 30 -9.37 -2.07 4.58
N ALA A 31 -10.53 -1.79 3.99
CA ALA A 31 -11.29 -2.77 3.22
C ALA A 31 -10.55 -3.33 1.99
N ILE A 32 -9.52 -2.62 1.48
CA ILE A 32 -8.73 -3.10 0.34
C ILE A 32 -8.00 -4.41 0.66
N PHE A 33 -7.68 -4.67 1.93
CA PHE A 33 -7.04 -5.92 2.36
C PHE A 33 -8.02 -7.08 2.50
N ASN A 34 -9.33 -6.82 2.36
CA ASN A 34 -10.39 -7.83 2.33
C ASN A 34 -11.07 -7.88 0.95
N ASP A 35 -10.34 -7.48 -0.10
CA ASP A 35 -10.79 -7.49 -1.50
C ASP A 35 -10.14 -8.67 -2.23
N LEU A 36 -10.94 -9.50 -2.93
CA LEU A 36 -10.45 -10.69 -3.60
C LEU A 36 -9.44 -10.35 -4.71
N ASP A 37 -9.67 -9.29 -5.49
CA ASP A 37 -8.74 -8.86 -6.54
C ASP A 37 -7.37 -8.53 -5.91
N MET A 38 -7.37 -7.88 -4.74
CA MET A 38 -6.14 -7.55 -4.03
C MET A 38 -5.38 -8.81 -3.59
N VAL A 39 -6.10 -9.84 -3.12
CA VAL A 39 -5.50 -11.13 -2.76
C VAL A 39 -4.95 -11.86 -3.99
N GLU A 40 -5.65 -11.83 -5.12
CA GLU A 40 -5.18 -12.42 -6.38
C GLU A 40 -3.90 -11.74 -6.87
N TYR A 41 -3.82 -10.40 -6.82
CA TYR A 41 -2.59 -9.71 -7.17
C TYR A 41 -1.41 -10.08 -6.24
N LEU A 42 -1.66 -10.23 -4.94
CA LEU A 42 -0.62 -10.65 -4.00
C LEU A 42 -0.16 -12.09 -4.27
N TYR A 43 -1.09 -12.98 -4.61
CA TYR A 43 -0.77 -14.35 -5.02
C TYR A 43 0.13 -14.36 -6.26
N ASP A 44 -0.27 -13.66 -7.33
CA ASP A 44 0.48 -13.58 -8.59
C ASP A 44 1.90 -13.00 -8.39
N LEU A 45 2.01 -11.97 -7.54
CA LEU A 45 3.30 -11.37 -7.20
C LEU A 45 4.19 -12.35 -6.42
N GLN A 46 3.62 -13.10 -5.47
CA GLN A 46 4.36 -14.10 -4.71
C GLN A 46 4.79 -15.30 -5.58
N THR A 47 3.93 -15.75 -6.49
CA THR A 47 4.27 -16.81 -7.44
C THR A 47 5.32 -16.34 -8.43
N ALA A 48 5.30 -15.07 -8.85
CA ALA A 48 6.33 -14.52 -9.73
C ALA A 48 7.73 -14.52 -9.09
N GLN A 49 7.81 -14.31 -7.79
CA GLN A 49 9.07 -14.32 -7.05
C GLN A 49 9.63 -15.74 -6.82
N THR A 50 8.76 -16.74 -6.70
CA THR A 50 9.13 -18.11 -6.31
C THR A 50 9.08 -19.12 -7.48
N GLY A 51 8.43 -18.77 -8.58
CA GLY A 51 8.25 -19.58 -9.78
C GLY A 51 9.07 -19.08 -10.97
N ASP A 52 8.51 -19.22 -12.17
CA ASP A 52 9.16 -18.88 -13.45
C ASP A 52 9.03 -17.40 -13.86
N GLY A 53 8.57 -16.54 -12.94
CA GLY A 53 8.29 -15.12 -13.20
C GLY A 53 6.87 -14.85 -13.74
N THR A 54 6.05 -15.87 -13.97
CA THR A 54 4.63 -15.69 -14.31
C THR A 54 3.92 -14.95 -13.18
N GLY A 55 3.18 -13.89 -13.53
CA GLY A 55 2.49 -13.02 -12.57
C GLY A 55 3.24 -11.73 -12.21
N ALA A 56 4.50 -11.55 -12.64
CA ALA A 56 5.29 -10.36 -12.27
C ALA A 56 4.60 -9.03 -12.69
N PHE A 57 3.85 -9.05 -13.80
CA PHE A 57 3.13 -7.88 -14.29
C PHE A 57 1.88 -7.52 -13.46
N ALA A 58 1.44 -8.38 -12.53
CA ALA A 58 0.38 -8.06 -11.56
C ALA A 58 0.74 -6.86 -10.67
N ILE A 59 2.02 -6.46 -10.62
CA ILE A 59 2.47 -5.25 -9.90
C ILE A 59 1.76 -3.98 -10.40
N VAL A 60 1.42 -3.90 -11.69
CA VAL A 60 0.78 -2.71 -12.27
C VAL A 60 -0.67 -2.58 -11.80
N PRO A 61 -1.57 -3.58 -11.99
CA PRO A 61 -2.92 -3.50 -11.48
C PRO A 61 -2.97 -3.46 -9.94
N PHE A 62 -2.05 -4.13 -9.24
CA PHE A 62 -1.86 -4.00 -7.80
C PHE A 62 -1.66 -2.54 -7.37
N LEU A 63 -0.67 -1.85 -7.95
CA LEU A 63 -0.38 -0.46 -7.59
C LEU A 63 -1.51 0.50 -7.96
N LYS A 64 -2.21 0.25 -9.07
CA LYS A 64 -3.39 1.04 -9.46
C LYS A 64 -4.53 0.88 -8.45
N LYS A 65 -4.81 -0.35 -8.01
CA LYS A 65 -5.83 -0.64 -7.00
C LYS A 65 -5.45 -0.01 -5.66
N LEU A 66 -4.17 -0.14 -5.26
CA LEU A 66 -3.64 0.36 -3.99
C LEU A 66 -3.61 1.90 -3.90
N CYS A 67 -3.14 2.57 -4.95
CA CYS A 67 -2.98 4.03 -4.95
C CYS A 67 -4.20 4.77 -5.50
N GLY A 68 -5.10 4.09 -6.22
CA GLY A 68 -6.23 4.70 -6.91
C GLY A 68 -5.80 5.88 -7.79
N ASP A 69 -6.49 7.00 -7.66
CA ASP A 69 -6.22 8.25 -8.40
C ASP A 69 -4.81 8.81 -8.17
N ARG A 70 -4.14 8.40 -7.09
CA ARG A 70 -2.76 8.83 -6.77
C ARG A 70 -1.69 8.02 -7.48
N TYR A 71 -2.04 7.01 -8.27
CA TYR A 71 -1.06 6.17 -8.99
C TYR A 71 -0.09 6.98 -9.87
N THR A 72 -0.57 8.01 -10.58
CA THR A 72 0.31 8.87 -11.39
C THR A 72 1.24 9.71 -10.52
N ALA A 73 0.69 10.34 -9.46
CA ALA A 73 1.49 11.12 -8.52
C ALA A 73 2.56 10.28 -7.81
N MET A 74 2.24 9.03 -7.48
CA MET A 74 3.22 8.07 -6.95
C MET A 74 4.35 7.80 -7.93
N LYS A 75 4.04 7.51 -9.20
CA LYS A 75 5.07 7.30 -10.22
C LYS A 75 5.94 8.53 -10.40
N ASP A 76 5.37 9.72 -10.35
CA ASP A 76 6.12 10.96 -10.53
C ASP A 76 7.03 11.25 -9.33
N ALA A 77 6.56 11.00 -8.11
CA ALA A 77 7.38 11.15 -6.90
C ALA A 77 8.53 10.14 -6.82
N LEU A 78 8.30 8.90 -7.24
CA LEU A 78 9.32 7.85 -7.24
C LEU A 78 10.27 7.93 -8.44
N ARG A 79 9.97 8.79 -9.43
CA ARG A 79 10.78 8.94 -10.64
C ARG A 79 12.12 9.56 -10.29
N ASP A 80 13.16 8.86 -10.66
CA ASP A 80 14.52 9.35 -10.54
C ASP A 80 14.73 10.54 -11.52
N PRO A 81 15.21 11.71 -11.04
CA PRO A 81 15.32 12.91 -11.87
C PRO A 81 16.45 12.83 -12.90
N ASP A 82 17.48 12.03 -12.63
CA ASP A 82 18.66 11.92 -13.50
C ASP A 82 18.41 10.93 -14.66
N THR A 83 17.70 9.83 -14.37
CA THR A 83 17.46 8.74 -15.33
C THR A 83 16.04 8.76 -15.91
N GLY A 84 15.11 9.46 -15.28
CA GLY A 84 13.69 9.47 -15.63
C GLY A 84 12.97 8.15 -15.36
N ARG A 85 13.59 7.18 -14.69
CA ARG A 85 13.03 5.84 -14.45
C ARG A 85 12.39 5.74 -13.06
N VAL A 86 11.37 4.91 -12.95
CA VAL A 86 10.85 4.44 -11.65
C VAL A 86 11.41 3.05 -11.43
N SER A 87 12.33 2.88 -10.48
CA SER A 87 12.94 1.57 -10.21
C SER A 87 11.97 0.66 -9.43
N ILE A 88 12.06 -0.64 -9.68
CA ILE A 88 11.29 -1.65 -8.93
C ILE A 88 11.67 -1.63 -7.45
N ASP A 89 12.92 -1.32 -7.12
CA ASP A 89 13.39 -1.21 -5.73
C ASP A 89 12.68 -0.07 -4.98
N LYS A 90 12.55 1.12 -5.59
CA LYS A 90 11.81 2.25 -4.99
C LYS A 90 10.32 1.94 -4.84
N VAL A 91 9.75 1.22 -5.82
CA VAL A 91 8.35 0.77 -5.74
C VAL A 91 8.18 -0.21 -4.57
N SER A 92 9.13 -1.13 -4.39
CA SER A 92 9.10 -2.12 -3.30
C SER A 92 9.23 -1.44 -1.93
N GLU A 93 10.14 -0.47 -1.81
CA GLU A 93 10.30 0.35 -0.60
C GLU A 93 9.02 1.15 -0.29
N PHE A 94 8.43 1.78 -1.30
CA PHE A 94 7.17 2.50 -1.15
C PHE A 94 6.06 1.59 -0.62
N ILE A 95 5.89 0.39 -1.19
CA ILE A 95 4.88 -0.57 -0.75
C ILE A 95 5.13 -0.98 0.70
N ALA A 96 6.37 -1.28 1.07
CA ALA A 96 6.72 -1.68 2.43
C ALA A 96 6.37 -0.60 3.45
N GLN A 97 6.82 0.65 3.24
CA GLN A 97 6.52 1.76 4.14
C GLN A 97 5.01 2.05 4.22
N LEU A 98 4.30 1.93 3.10
CA LEU A 98 2.86 2.12 3.06
C LEU A 98 2.12 1.06 3.89
N LEU A 99 2.49 -0.21 3.74
CA LEU A 99 1.88 -1.30 4.48
C LEU A 99 2.17 -1.20 5.99
N GLU A 100 3.39 -0.84 6.38
CA GLU A 100 3.74 -0.60 7.79
C GLU A 100 2.85 0.47 8.43
N GLN A 101 2.56 1.55 7.70
CA GLN A 101 1.70 2.61 8.22
C GLN A 101 0.23 2.23 8.26
N VAL A 102 -0.27 1.44 7.30
CA VAL A 102 -1.71 1.15 7.21
C VAL A 102 -2.11 -0.11 7.99
N ALA A 103 -1.24 -1.09 8.08
CA ALA A 103 -1.40 -2.31 8.87
C ALA A 103 -0.29 -2.38 9.92
N PRO A 104 -0.31 -1.55 10.99
CA PRO A 104 0.55 -1.81 12.12
C PRO A 104 0.18 -3.20 12.63
N ASN A 105 1.16 -4.09 12.72
CA ASN A 105 1.01 -5.48 13.18
C ASN A 105 -0.13 -5.62 14.20
N SER A 106 -1.07 -6.53 13.92
CA SER A 106 -2.24 -6.83 14.79
C SER A 106 -1.87 -6.98 16.26
#